data_AF-A0A6M3K819-F1
#
_entry.id   AF-A0A6M3K819-F1
#
_cell.length_a   1.000
_cell.length_b   1.000
_cell.length_c   1.000
_cell.angle_alpha   90.00
_cell.angle_beta   90.00
_cell.angle_gamma   90.00
#
_symmetry.space_group_name_H-M   'P 1'
#
loop_
_entity.id
_entity.type
_entity.pdbx_description
1 polymer ?
#
loop_
_entity_poly.entity_id
_entity_poly.type
_entity_poly.pdbx_seq_one_letter_code
_entity_poly.pdbx_strand_id
1 'polypeptide(L)'
;MDQPPANIVDLYKAQGWNNEASIKADIAAGGWKSKVQAPTPGFSNTSTSGAGFTSTDPAQTIQAAIDALKKANEPAVASYQARIPEVQSAYTQARSQLQASQPSLEQKYQNLLDKIKGQQTADVAAQTNITAGELGKRGLTGSSTLAQQEIQNAISPLNVKYTGLTQETGLAQTDAMRELQNQIANLTPQEQADIFSINQAIGQLQSGAGQAGMTAGLNLYGTNLSAQQAAEQAKADAAQQEIENALAKQELNQPQFATASSGSGIYAIDPNTGKLISTIKGVQNQLGSDPLGLGIGT
;
A
#
# COMPACT_ATOMS: atom_id res chain seq x y z
N MET A 1 -1.80 -48.85 29.88
CA MET A 1 -1.62 -47.60 29.12
C MET A 1 -2.95 -47.25 28.50
N ASP A 2 -3.58 -46.17 28.93
CA ASP A 2 -4.85 -45.74 28.34
C ASP A 2 -4.57 -45.21 26.93
N GLN A 3 -5.19 -45.80 25.91
CA GLN A 3 -5.11 -45.28 24.55
C GLN A 3 -6.15 -44.17 24.36
N PRO A 4 -5.81 -43.08 23.64
CA PRO A 4 -6.78 -42.04 23.33
C PRO A 4 -7.90 -42.62 22.45
N PRO A 5 -9.14 -42.13 22.58
CA PRO A 5 -10.25 -42.59 21.76
C PRO A 5 -10.03 -42.20 20.29
N ALA A 6 -10.55 -43.00 19.36
CA ALA A 6 -10.30 -42.83 17.92
C ALA A 6 -10.78 -41.47 17.37
N ASN A 7 -11.76 -40.84 18.03
CA ASN A 7 -12.32 -39.54 17.66
C ASN A 7 -11.67 -38.35 18.40
N ILE A 8 -10.51 -38.53 19.05
CA ILE A 8 -9.91 -37.47 19.86
C ILE A 8 -9.56 -36.22 19.06
N VAL A 9 -9.13 -36.37 17.81
CA VAL A 9 -8.75 -35.23 16.96
C VAL A 9 -9.98 -34.37 16.62
N ASP A 10 -11.13 -35.01 16.39
CA ASP A 10 -12.38 -34.32 16.08
C ASP A 10 -12.89 -33.51 17.28
N LEU A 11 -12.68 -34.01 18.51
CA LEU A 11 -13.00 -33.28 19.74
C LEU A 11 -12.15 -32.01 19.89
N TYR A 12 -10.87 -32.05 19.52
CA TYR A 12 -10.01 -30.86 19.54
C TYR A 12 -10.46 -29.85 18.47
N LYS A 13 -10.78 -30.32 17.26
CA LYS A 13 -11.30 -29.47 16.19
C LYS A 13 -12.64 -28.81 16.56
N ALA A 14 -13.53 -29.55 17.23
CA ALA A 14 -14.79 -29.01 17.76
C ALA A 14 -14.58 -27.95 18.85
N GLN A 15 -13.44 -27.99 19.56
CA GLN A 15 -13.04 -26.98 20.54
C GLN A 15 -12.22 -25.82 19.93
N GLY A 16 -12.16 -25.71 18.59
CA GLY A 16 -11.47 -24.64 17.88
C GLY A 16 -9.95 -24.80 17.78
N TRP A 17 -9.41 -25.99 18.08
CA TRP A 17 -8.00 -26.28 17.85
C TRP A 17 -7.81 -26.73 16.40
N ASN A 18 -7.15 -25.88 15.61
CA ASN A 18 -7.06 -26.09 14.16
C ASN A 18 -5.67 -26.60 13.73
N ASN A 19 -4.67 -26.55 14.61
CA ASN A 19 -3.30 -26.96 14.33
C ASN A 19 -3.06 -28.43 14.72
N GLU A 20 -2.93 -29.32 13.72
CA GLU A 20 -2.75 -30.76 13.95
C GLU A 20 -1.46 -31.13 14.68
N ALA A 21 -0.37 -30.35 14.53
CA ALA A 21 0.88 -30.62 15.23
C ALA A 21 0.73 -30.39 16.75
N SER A 22 0.04 -29.32 17.13
CA SER A 22 -0.28 -29.02 18.54
C SER A 22 -1.21 -30.06 19.16
N ILE A 23 -2.21 -30.53 18.41
CA ILE A 23 -3.14 -31.59 18.85
C ILE A 23 -2.38 -32.90 19.12
N LYS A 24 -1.50 -33.32 18.20
CA LYS A 24 -0.71 -34.55 18.35
C LYS A 24 0.25 -34.48 19.55
N ALA A 25 0.89 -33.34 19.77
CA ALA A 25 1.78 -33.13 20.90
C ALA A 25 1.04 -33.26 22.25
N ASP A 26 -0.15 -32.67 22.36
CA ASP A 26 -0.96 -32.74 23.57
C ASP A 26 -1.52 -34.15 23.83
N ILE A 27 -1.90 -34.88 22.77
CA ILE A 27 -2.31 -36.28 22.88
C ILE A 27 -1.15 -37.16 23.38
N ALA A 28 0.06 -36.98 22.83
CA ALA A 28 1.25 -37.72 23.25
C ALA A 28 1.63 -37.42 24.71
N ALA A 29 1.40 -36.19 25.17
CA ALA A 29 1.61 -35.77 26.56
C ALA A 29 0.50 -36.22 27.52
N GLY A 30 -0.58 -36.84 27.03
CA GLY A 30 -1.71 -37.28 27.85
C GLY A 30 -2.73 -36.20 28.20
N GLY A 31 -2.63 -35.00 27.61
CA GLY A 31 -3.55 -33.88 27.82
C GLY A 31 -4.99 -34.18 27.42
N TRP A 32 -5.18 -35.14 26.51
CA TRP A 32 -6.49 -35.61 26.03
C TRP A 32 -7.44 -36.09 27.13
N LYS A 33 -6.93 -36.58 28.26
CA LYS A 33 -7.77 -37.06 29.38
C LYS A 33 -8.65 -35.95 29.97
N SER A 34 -8.15 -34.71 29.97
CA SER A 34 -8.92 -33.54 30.43
C SER A 34 -10.01 -33.10 29.46
N LYS A 35 -9.90 -33.50 28.18
CA LYS A 35 -10.81 -33.12 27.09
C LYS A 35 -11.90 -34.17 26.84
N VAL A 36 -11.63 -35.43 27.22
CA VAL A 36 -12.54 -36.57 27.08
C VAL A 36 -13.37 -36.79 28.35
N GLN A 37 -13.10 -36.08 29.45
CA GLN A 37 -13.99 -36.09 30.60
C GLN A 37 -15.36 -35.56 30.15
N ALA A 38 -16.26 -36.51 29.89
CA ALA A 38 -17.60 -36.21 29.43
C ALA A 38 -18.24 -35.19 30.37
N PRO A 39 -19.08 -34.28 29.88
CA PRO A 39 -20.02 -33.61 30.75
C PRO A 39 -20.87 -34.72 31.35
N THR A 40 -20.57 -35.14 32.58
CA THR A 40 -21.46 -36.01 33.34
C THR A 40 -22.77 -35.24 33.45
N PRO A 41 -23.87 -35.66 32.78
CA PRO A 41 -25.16 -35.08 33.04
C PRO A 41 -25.59 -35.69 34.37
N GLY A 42 -25.05 -35.15 35.45
CA GLY A 42 -25.46 -35.46 36.81
C GLY A 42 -26.81 -34.83 37.10
N PHE A 43 -27.84 -35.14 36.30
CA PHE A 43 -29.22 -35.09 36.78
C PHE A 43 -29.45 -36.34 37.62
N SER A 44 -28.77 -36.41 38.78
CA SER A 44 -29.27 -37.20 39.88
C SER A 44 -30.46 -36.45 40.43
N ASN A 45 -31.64 -36.80 39.94
CA ASN A 45 -32.90 -36.44 40.54
C ASN A 45 -33.07 -37.28 41.82
N THR A 46 -32.24 -36.99 42.83
CA THR A 46 -32.43 -37.53 44.16
C THR A 46 -33.51 -36.68 44.80
N SER A 47 -34.75 -37.14 44.68
CA SER A 47 -35.86 -36.68 45.51
C SER A 47 -35.58 -37.12 46.95
N THR A 48 -34.67 -36.42 47.62
CA THR A 48 -34.47 -36.48 49.05
C THR A 48 -35.52 -35.57 49.66
N SER A 49 -36.69 -36.13 49.89
CA SER A 49 -37.68 -35.61 50.82
C SER A 49 -37.03 -35.37 52.19
N GLY A 50 -37.02 -34.13 52.64
CA GLY A 50 -36.82 -33.77 54.05
C GLY A 50 -35.37 -33.67 54.51
N ALA A 51 -34.65 -32.63 54.08
CA ALA A 51 -33.54 -32.06 54.85
C ALA A 51 -33.58 -30.54 54.64
N GLY A 52 -33.64 -29.79 55.74
CA GLY A 52 -33.92 -28.37 55.75
C GLY A 52 -33.10 -27.58 54.75
N PHE A 53 -33.79 -26.73 53.98
CA PHE A 53 -33.20 -25.55 53.38
C PHE A 53 -32.58 -24.73 54.53
N THR A 54 -31.32 -24.99 54.86
CA THR A 54 -30.47 -23.98 55.46
C THR A 54 -30.54 -22.82 54.48
N SER A 55 -31.10 -21.68 54.90
CA SER A 55 -31.19 -20.49 54.08
C SER A 55 -29.79 -20.11 53.63
N THR A 56 -29.37 -20.60 52.46
CA THR A 56 -28.27 -20.02 51.73
C THR A 56 -28.79 -18.65 51.39
N ASP A 57 -28.28 -17.66 52.12
CA ASP A 57 -28.62 -16.27 51.92
C ASP A 57 -28.58 -15.99 50.40
N PRO A 58 -29.69 -15.53 49.78
CA PRO A 58 -29.74 -15.24 48.35
C PRO A 58 -28.56 -14.35 47.88
N ALA A 59 -28.03 -13.52 48.78
CA ALA A 59 -26.83 -12.72 48.54
C ALA A 59 -25.58 -13.59 48.25
N GLN A 60 -25.40 -14.71 48.96
CA GLN A 60 -24.27 -15.63 48.73
C GLN A 60 -24.37 -16.37 47.40
N THR A 61 -25.58 -16.77 46.98
CA THR A 61 -25.78 -17.43 45.68
C THR A 61 -25.54 -16.47 44.52
N ILE A 62 -26.01 -15.23 44.62
CA ILE A 62 -25.75 -14.18 43.62
C ILE A 62 -24.24 -13.89 43.53
N GLN A 63 -23.56 -13.78 44.67
CA GLN A 63 -22.12 -13.53 44.70
C GLN A 63 -21.33 -14.68 44.07
N ALA A 64 -21.66 -15.94 44.39
CA ALA A 64 -21.01 -17.11 43.79
C ALA A 64 -21.22 -17.18 42.26
N ALA A 65 -22.40 -16.79 41.76
CA ALA A 65 -22.68 -16.72 40.33
C ALA A 65 -21.86 -15.61 39.63
N ILE A 66 -21.71 -14.45 40.27
CA ILE A 66 -20.86 -13.35 39.78
C ILE A 66 -19.39 -13.80 39.73
N ASP A 67 -18.90 -14.48 40.76
CA ASP A 67 -17.52 -14.94 40.83
C ASP A 67 -17.22 -16.05 39.81
N ALA A 68 -18.19 -16.95 39.57
CA ALA A 68 -18.09 -17.95 38.50
C ALA A 68 -18.02 -17.31 37.11
N LEU A 69 -18.81 -16.26 36.84
CA LEU A 69 -18.76 -15.51 35.59
C LEU A 69 -17.44 -14.76 35.40
N LYS A 70 -16.94 -14.12 36.46
CA LYS A 70 -15.61 -13.48 36.43
C LYS A 70 -14.52 -14.47 36.09
N LYS A 71 -14.50 -15.63 36.74
CA LYS A 71 -13.52 -16.70 36.49
C LYS A 71 -13.66 -17.28 35.07
N ALA A 72 -14.87 -17.40 34.55
CA ALA A 72 -15.09 -17.83 33.16
C ALA A 72 -14.56 -16.82 32.13
N ASN A 73 -14.57 -15.52 32.46
CA ASN A 73 -14.10 -14.45 31.58
C ASN A 73 -12.59 -14.14 31.69
N GLU A 74 -11.89 -14.64 32.73
CA GLU A 74 -10.44 -14.49 32.89
C GLU A 74 -9.61 -14.77 31.63
N PRO A 75 -9.80 -15.89 30.88
CA PRO A 75 -8.99 -16.15 29.69
C PRO A 75 -9.20 -15.11 28.58
N ALA A 76 -10.44 -14.60 28.43
CA ALA A 76 -10.73 -13.55 27.46
C ALA A 76 -10.08 -12.22 27.88
N VAL A 77 -10.17 -11.84 29.15
CA VAL A 77 -9.52 -10.65 29.71
C VAL A 77 -8.00 -10.73 29.51
N ALA A 78 -7.37 -11.86 29.83
CA ALA A 78 -5.94 -12.07 29.63
C ALA A 78 -5.53 -11.94 28.15
N SER A 79 -6.35 -12.45 27.23
CA SER A 79 -6.12 -12.29 25.79
C SER A 79 -6.19 -10.83 25.34
N TYR A 80 -7.18 -10.06 25.82
CA TYR A 80 -7.26 -8.63 25.51
C TYR A 80 -6.09 -7.83 26.10
N GLN A 81 -5.67 -8.15 27.33
CA GLN A 81 -4.51 -7.51 27.95
C GLN A 81 -3.23 -7.79 27.17
N ALA A 82 -3.03 -9.01 26.67
CA ALA A 82 -1.88 -9.37 25.84
C ALA A 82 -1.85 -8.63 24.48
N ARG A 83 -3.00 -8.18 23.96
CA ARG A 83 -3.08 -7.42 22.71
C ARG A 83 -2.60 -5.97 22.83
N ILE A 84 -2.66 -5.37 24.02
CA ILE A 84 -2.21 -3.98 24.22
C ILE A 84 -0.74 -3.77 23.75
N PRO A 85 0.25 -4.56 24.23
CA PRO A 85 1.62 -4.42 23.76
C PRO A 85 1.80 -4.78 22.28
N GLU A 86 0.97 -5.69 21.72
CA GLU A 86 0.99 -6.00 20.29
C GLU A 86 0.56 -4.78 19.45
N VAL A 87 -0.53 -4.11 19.85
CA VAL A 87 -1.00 -2.86 19.22
C VAL A 87 0.08 -1.79 19.29
N GLN A 88 0.65 -1.56 20.48
CA GLN A 88 1.73 -0.57 20.66
C GLN A 88 2.94 -0.86 19.77
N SER A 89 3.34 -2.14 19.68
CA SER A 89 4.44 -2.59 18.82
C SER A 89 4.14 -2.34 17.35
N ALA A 90 2.92 -2.68 16.89
CA ALA A 90 2.51 -2.49 15.50
C ALA A 90 2.53 -1.00 15.09
N TYR A 91 1.99 -0.10 15.92
CA TYR A 91 2.02 1.34 15.66
C TYR A 91 3.44 1.91 15.73
N THR A 92 4.30 1.38 16.60
CA THR A 92 5.72 1.75 16.65
C THR A 92 6.44 1.35 15.37
N GLN A 93 6.23 0.12 14.89
CA GLN A 93 6.79 -0.34 13.62
C GLN A 93 6.28 0.50 12.43
N ALA A 94 4.99 0.81 12.39
CA ALA A 94 4.40 1.66 11.35
C ALA A 94 5.02 3.07 11.35
N ARG A 95 5.19 3.69 12.52
CA ARG A 95 5.88 4.99 12.66
C ARG A 95 7.32 4.91 12.14
N SER A 96 8.07 3.87 12.52
CA SER A 96 9.45 3.69 12.06
C SER A 96 9.54 3.49 10.54
N GLN A 97 8.61 2.76 9.93
CA GLN A 97 8.56 2.58 8.47
C GLN A 97 8.27 3.90 7.73
N LEU A 98 7.30 4.69 8.21
CA LEU A 98 6.99 6.00 7.63
C LEU A 98 8.17 6.98 7.81
N GLN A 99 8.82 6.98 8.98
CA GLN A 99 10.01 7.79 9.23
C GLN A 99 11.18 7.38 8.32
N ALA A 100 11.42 6.09 8.14
CA ALA A 100 12.45 5.57 7.24
C ALA A 100 12.19 5.91 5.76
N SER A 101 10.95 6.24 5.40
CA SER A 101 10.59 6.66 4.04
C SER A 101 10.98 8.12 3.75
N GLN A 102 11.17 8.97 4.77
CA GLN A 102 11.50 10.40 4.59
C GLN A 102 12.76 10.64 3.73
N PRO A 103 13.94 10.04 4.02
CA PRO A 103 15.14 10.30 3.24
C PRO A 103 15.02 9.88 1.77
N SER A 104 14.30 8.78 1.52
CA SER A 104 14.06 8.28 0.16
C SER A 104 13.20 9.25 -0.67
N LEU A 105 12.21 9.87 -0.02
CA LEU A 105 11.33 10.85 -0.65
C LEU A 105 12.09 12.15 -0.95
N GLU A 106 12.89 12.63 0.00
CA GLU A 106 13.76 13.79 -0.19
C GLU A 106 14.75 13.56 -1.35
N GLN A 107 15.39 12.40 -1.38
CA GLN A 107 16.31 12.03 -2.46
C GLN A 107 15.62 11.95 -3.82
N LYS A 108 14.40 11.42 -3.89
CA LYS A 108 13.60 11.37 -5.13
C LYS A 108 13.33 12.78 -5.67
N TYR A 109 12.90 13.71 -4.82
CA TYR A 109 12.66 15.10 -5.23
C TYR A 109 13.96 15.84 -5.58
N GLN A 110 15.06 15.58 -4.86
CA GLN A 110 16.36 16.14 -5.20
C GLN A 110 16.83 15.69 -6.59
N ASN A 111 16.73 14.39 -6.90
CA ASN A 111 17.05 13.85 -8.23
C ASN A 111 16.17 14.48 -9.34
N LEU A 112 14.90 14.74 -9.06
CA LEU A 112 13.99 15.42 -10.00
C LEU A 112 14.43 16.87 -10.24
N LEU A 113 14.77 17.62 -9.19
CA LEU A 113 15.28 18.98 -9.31
C LEU A 113 16.59 19.04 -10.10
N ASP A 114 17.50 18.10 -9.85
CA ASP A 114 18.77 18.03 -10.59
C ASP A 114 18.54 17.69 -12.07
N LYS A 115 17.58 16.81 -12.36
CA LYS A 115 17.16 16.51 -13.73
C LYS A 115 16.57 17.74 -14.44
N ILE A 116 15.71 18.51 -13.77
CA ILE A 116 15.11 19.74 -14.31
C ILE A 116 16.22 20.75 -14.66
N LYS A 117 17.19 20.95 -13.76
CA LYS A 117 18.34 21.85 -14.00
C LYS A 117 19.25 21.37 -15.13
N GLY A 118 19.50 20.06 -15.21
CA GLY A 118 20.26 19.46 -16.29
C GLY A 118 19.59 19.68 -17.65
N GLN A 119 18.28 19.49 -17.72
CA GLN A 119 17.47 19.75 -18.92
C GLN A 119 17.45 21.23 -19.29
N GLN A 120 17.27 22.13 -18.32
CA GLN A 120 17.38 23.58 -18.54
C GLN A 120 18.69 23.95 -19.22
N THR A 121 19.80 23.44 -18.69
CA THR A 121 21.14 23.73 -19.21
C THR A 121 21.31 23.24 -20.65
N ALA A 122 20.84 22.03 -20.94
CA ALA A 122 20.89 21.45 -22.28
C ALA A 122 20.05 22.23 -23.29
N ASP A 123 18.81 22.57 -22.93
CA ASP A 123 17.88 23.29 -23.80
C ASP A 123 18.35 24.73 -24.07
N VAL A 124 18.84 25.43 -23.04
CA VAL A 124 19.40 26.79 -23.21
C VAL A 124 20.62 26.76 -24.12
N ALA A 125 21.50 25.78 -23.96
CA ALA A 125 22.66 25.61 -24.84
C ALA A 125 22.23 25.31 -26.30
N ALA A 126 21.28 24.40 -26.48
CA ALA A 126 20.73 24.06 -27.80
C ALA A 126 20.10 25.29 -28.48
N GLN A 127 19.22 26.01 -27.77
CA GLN A 127 18.56 27.20 -28.28
C GLN A 127 19.57 28.31 -28.61
N THR A 128 20.58 28.50 -27.77
CA THR A 128 21.66 29.47 -28.01
C THR A 128 22.41 29.13 -29.31
N ASN A 129 22.78 27.87 -29.52
CA ASN A 129 23.48 27.42 -30.72
C ASN A 129 22.62 27.58 -31.98
N ILE A 130 21.33 27.25 -31.90
CA ILE A 130 20.37 27.42 -33.01
C ILE A 130 20.26 28.90 -33.38
N THR A 131 19.97 29.76 -32.40
CA THR A 131 19.81 31.21 -32.63
C THR A 131 21.11 31.83 -33.15
N ALA A 132 22.26 31.49 -32.56
CA ALA A 132 23.57 31.97 -33.02
C ALA A 132 23.90 31.51 -34.46
N GLY A 133 23.56 30.27 -34.81
CA GLY A 133 23.72 29.74 -36.17
C GLY A 133 22.87 30.50 -37.20
N GLU A 134 21.62 30.80 -36.86
CA GLU A 134 20.73 31.59 -37.72
C GLU A 134 21.20 33.05 -37.87
N LEU A 135 21.70 33.66 -36.80
CA LEU A 135 22.28 35.01 -36.84
C LEU A 135 23.57 35.06 -37.68
N GLY A 136 24.44 34.06 -37.54
CA GLY A 136 25.66 33.93 -38.33
C GLY A 136 25.37 33.81 -39.83
N LYS A 137 24.33 33.05 -40.22
CA LYS A 137 23.86 32.99 -41.61
C LYS A 137 23.38 34.34 -42.15
N ARG A 138 22.93 35.25 -41.27
CA ARG A 138 22.53 36.63 -41.59
C ARG A 138 23.70 37.62 -41.57
N GLY A 139 24.93 37.15 -41.33
CA GLY A 139 26.11 38.00 -41.21
C GLY A 139 26.20 38.78 -39.89
N LEU A 140 25.33 38.47 -38.92
CA LEU A 140 25.41 39.05 -37.58
C LEU A 140 26.38 38.23 -36.74
N THR A 141 27.45 38.86 -36.27
CA THR A 141 28.35 38.23 -35.31
C THR A 141 27.65 38.09 -33.97
N GLY A 142 27.88 36.96 -33.26
CA GLY A 142 27.32 36.72 -31.93
C GLY A 142 27.72 37.76 -30.87
N SER A 143 28.76 38.54 -31.13
CA SER A 143 29.21 39.66 -30.29
C SER A 143 28.42 40.96 -30.51
N SER A 144 27.61 41.05 -31.56
CA SER A 144 26.78 42.24 -31.79
C SER A 144 25.69 42.36 -30.73
N THR A 145 25.38 43.58 -30.30
CA THR A 145 24.32 43.84 -29.31
C THR A 145 22.98 43.28 -29.77
N LEU A 146 22.68 43.37 -31.08
CA LEU A 146 21.47 42.80 -31.66
C LEU A 146 21.45 41.25 -31.55
N ALA A 147 22.57 40.59 -31.82
CA ALA A 147 22.66 39.13 -31.65
C ALA A 147 22.47 38.70 -30.19
N GLN A 148 23.07 39.42 -29.24
CA GLN A 148 22.89 39.15 -27.82
C GLN A 148 21.43 39.32 -27.38
N GLN A 149 20.75 40.36 -27.88
CA GLN A 149 19.34 40.59 -27.58
C GLN A 149 18.45 39.48 -28.14
N GLU A 150 18.71 39.02 -29.37
CA GLU A 150 17.94 37.95 -29.99
C GLU A 150 18.14 36.60 -29.28
N ILE A 151 19.39 36.26 -28.90
CA ILE A 151 19.68 35.08 -28.08
C ILE A 151 18.95 35.20 -26.74
N GLN A 152 19.02 36.36 -26.07
CA GLN A 152 18.36 36.58 -24.80
C GLN A 152 16.83 36.42 -24.90
N ASN A 153 16.23 36.95 -25.95
CA ASN A 153 14.79 36.81 -26.23
C ASN A 153 14.40 35.35 -26.46
N ALA A 154 15.25 34.59 -27.17
CA ALA A 154 15.02 33.17 -27.43
C ALA A 154 15.14 32.30 -26.16
N ILE A 155 16.07 32.60 -25.26
CA ILE A 155 16.26 31.82 -24.01
C ILE A 155 15.32 32.24 -22.87
N SER A 156 14.81 33.47 -22.89
CA SER A 156 13.90 34.00 -21.87
C SER A 156 12.71 33.08 -21.53
N PRO A 157 11.92 32.58 -22.50
CA PRO A 157 10.81 31.67 -22.20
C PRO A 157 11.27 30.33 -21.61
N LEU A 158 12.45 29.83 -21.97
CA LEU A 158 13.00 28.61 -21.37
C LEU A 158 13.31 28.83 -19.89
N ASN A 159 13.91 29.97 -19.55
CA ASN A 159 14.19 30.32 -18.15
C ASN A 159 12.91 30.40 -17.32
N VAL A 160 11.85 31.02 -17.85
CA VAL A 160 10.54 31.07 -17.19
C VAL A 160 9.97 29.67 -16.97
N LYS A 161 9.96 28.83 -18.02
CA LYS A 161 9.48 27.43 -17.96
C LYS A 161 10.19 26.63 -16.87
N TYR A 162 11.52 26.60 -16.89
CA TYR A 162 12.30 25.79 -15.95
C TYR A 162 12.28 26.34 -14.52
N THR A 163 12.13 27.66 -14.36
CA THR A 163 11.87 28.27 -13.05
C THR A 163 10.54 27.80 -12.48
N GLY A 164 9.47 27.80 -13.28
CA GLY A 164 8.16 27.28 -12.89
C GLY A 164 8.22 25.81 -12.47
N LEU A 165 8.81 24.94 -13.29
CA LEU A 165 8.98 23.52 -12.98
C LEU A 165 9.76 23.28 -11.68
N THR A 166 10.81 24.06 -11.44
CA THR A 166 11.61 23.99 -10.21
C THR A 166 10.78 24.38 -8.99
N GLN A 167 10.00 25.46 -9.08
CA GLN A 167 9.11 25.91 -8.01
C GLN A 167 7.99 24.90 -7.72
N GLU A 168 7.29 24.43 -8.76
CA GLU A 168 6.25 23.42 -8.65
C GLU A 168 6.76 22.13 -8.00
N THR A 169 7.95 21.67 -8.39
CA THR A 169 8.57 20.46 -7.80
C THR A 169 8.92 20.66 -6.33
N GLY A 170 9.42 21.85 -5.94
CA GLY A 170 9.70 22.17 -4.54
C GLY A 170 8.43 22.28 -3.67
N LEU A 171 7.34 22.80 -4.23
CA LEU A 171 6.04 22.81 -3.56
C LEU A 171 5.50 21.40 -3.39
N ALA A 172 5.55 20.56 -4.43
CA ALA A 172 5.13 19.16 -4.37
C ALA A 172 5.94 18.36 -3.33
N GLN A 173 7.25 18.60 -3.22
CA GLN A 173 8.08 18.03 -2.16
C GLN A 173 7.57 18.42 -0.77
N THR A 174 7.29 19.71 -0.56
CA THR A 174 6.81 20.23 0.73
C THR A 174 5.46 19.62 1.11
N ASP A 175 4.54 19.51 0.16
CA ASP A 175 3.21 18.93 0.37
C ASP A 175 3.30 17.43 0.69
N ALA A 176 4.14 16.67 -0.03
CA ALA A 176 4.36 15.27 0.23
C ALA A 176 4.98 15.01 1.61
N MET A 177 5.92 15.87 2.05
CA MET A 177 6.50 15.80 3.39
C MET A 177 5.48 16.14 4.47
N ARG A 178 4.62 17.15 4.25
CA ARG A 178 3.53 17.50 5.17
C ARG A 178 2.54 16.35 5.30
N GLU A 179 2.17 15.72 4.19
CA GLU A 179 1.27 14.56 4.18
C GLU A 179 1.86 13.38 4.97
N LEU A 180 3.14 13.06 4.76
CA LEU A 180 3.82 12.02 5.52
C LEU A 180 3.88 12.33 7.03
N GLN A 181 4.10 13.60 7.39
CA GLN A 181 4.06 14.04 8.79
C GLN A 181 2.65 13.94 9.39
N ASN A 182 1.62 14.31 8.64
CA ASN A 182 0.22 14.16 9.06
C ASN A 182 -0.13 12.69 9.30
N GLN A 183 0.32 11.78 8.43
CA GLN A 183 0.14 10.34 8.63
C GLN A 183 0.80 9.86 9.92
N ILE A 184 2.06 10.23 10.15
CA ILE A 184 2.76 9.90 11.41
C ILE A 184 2.04 10.46 12.63
N ALA A 185 1.56 11.72 12.56
CA ALA A 185 0.85 12.37 13.65
C ALA A 185 -0.48 11.69 13.97
N ASN A 186 -1.21 11.22 12.95
CA ASN A 186 -2.51 10.55 13.11
C ASN A 186 -2.40 9.13 13.69
N LEU A 187 -1.23 8.49 13.63
CA LEU A 187 -1.03 7.16 14.22
C LEU A 187 -1.17 7.15 15.75
N THR A 188 -0.79 8.23 16.44
CA THR A 188 -0.84 8.27 17.91
C THR A 188 -2.28 8.32 18.46
N PRO A 189 -3.18 9.20 17.97
CA PRO A 189 -4.59 9.14 18.35
C PRO A 189 -5.27 7.80 18.01
N GLN A 190 -4.91 7.19 16.88
CA GLN A 190 -5.44 5.87 16.47
C GLN A 190 -5.00 4.77 17.44
N GLU A 191 -3.71 4.72 17.78
CA GLU A 191 -3.18 3.79 18.80
C GLU A 191 -3.92 3.92 20.13
N GLN A 192 -4.15 5.15 20.60
CA GLN A 192 -4.88 5.38 21.85
C GLN A 192 -6.35 4.97 21.77
N ALA A 193 -7.01 5.20 20.64
CA ALA A 193 -8.40 4.79 20.43
C ALA A 193 -8.55 3.26 20.43
N ASP A 194 -7.60 2.54 19.81
CA ASP A 194 -7.57 1.07 19.82
C ASP A 194 -7.33 0.53 21.23
N ILE A 195 -6.35 1.08 21.96
CA ILE A 195 -6.08 0.70 23.36
C ILE A 195 -7.30 0.98 24.25
N PHE A 196 -7.94 2.13 24.09
CA PHE A 196 -9.14 2.48 24.84
C PHE A 196 -10.29 1.51 24.55
N SER A 197 -10.49 1.13 23.29
CA SER A 197 -11.50 0.15 22.88
C SER A 197 -11.24 -1.23 23.50
N ILE A 198 -9.98 -1.66 23.57
CA ILE A 198 -9.58 -2.89 24.28
C ILE A 198 -9.93 -2.79 25.77
N ASN A 199 -9.61 -1.66 26.41
CA ASN A 199 -9.92 -1.45 27.82
C ASN A 199 -11.44 -1.42 28.10
N GLN A 200 -12.25 -0.86 27.19
CA GLN A 200 -13.71 -0.92 27.30
C GLN A 200 -14.23 -2.36 27.18
N ALA A 201 -13.70 -3.16 26.23
CA ALA A 201 -14.08 -4.56 26.08
C ALA A 201 -13.73 -5.39 27.33
N ILE A 202 -12.54 -5.16 27.92
CA ILE A 202 -12.16 -5.74 29.22
C ILE A 202 -13.17 -5.34 30.30
N GLY A 203 -13.50 -4.04 30.40
CA GLY A 203 -14.48 -3.54 31.37
C GLY A 203 -15.87 -4.15 31.21
N GLN A 204 -16.34 -4.37 29.98
CA GLN A 204 -17.63 -5.02 29.69
C GLN A 204 -17.64 -6.51 30.07
N LEU A 205 -16.53 -7.22 29.85
CA LEU A 205 -16.38 -8.62 30.29
C LEU A 205 -16.33 -8.73 31.82
N GLN A 206 -15.66 -7.78 32.48
CA GLN A 206 -15.54 -7.76 33.94
C GLN A 206 -16.83 -7.33 34.65
N SER A 207 -17.66 -6.48 34.03
CA SER A 207 -18.94 -6.03 34.57
C SER A 207 -20.08 -7.04 34.41
N GLY A 208 -19.84 -8.19 33.78
CA GLY A 208 -20.85 -9.24 33.59
C GLY A 208 -21.79 -9.01 32.39
N ALA A 209 -21.57 -7.95 31.60
CA ALA A 209 -22.29 -7.67 30.34
C ALA A 209 -21.76 -8.50 29.15
N GLY A 210 -21.25 -9.71 29.41
CA GLY A 210 -20.33 -10.46 28.53
C GLY A 210 -20.87 -10.83 27.14
N GLN A 211 -22.17 -10.71 26.90
CA GLN A 211 -22.76 -10.99 25.59
C GLN A 211 -22.61 -9.81 24.60
N ALA A 212 -22.51 -8.57 25.07
CA ALA A 212 -22.31 -7.40 24.21
C ALA A 212 -20.82 -7.15 23.89
N GLY A 213 -19.92 -7.45 24.83
CA GLY A 213 -18.48 -7.18 24.68
C GLY A 213 -17.78 -8.06 23.65
N MET A 214 -18.21 -9.32 23.46
CA MET A 214 -17.66 -10.20 22.43
C MET A 214 -17.96 -9.69 21.01
N THR A 215 -19.16 -9.18 20.76
CA THR A 215 -19.55 -8.65 19.44
C THR A 215 -18.81 -7.35 19.12
N ALA A 216 -18.62 -6.48 20.11
CA ALA A 216 -17.83 -5.25 19.95
C ALA A 216 -16.36 -5.55 19.61
N GLY A 217 -15.73 -6.51 20.29
CA GLY A 217 -14.35 -6.90 20.05
C GLY A 217 -14.12 -7.53 18.67
N LEU A 218 -15.05 -8.37 18.20
CA LEU A 218 -15.01 -8.97 16.86
C LEU A 218 -15.20 -7.92 15.75
N ASN A 219 -16.10 -6.95 15.93
CA ASN A 219 -16.27 -5.84 14.99
C ASN A 219 -15.03 -4.94 14.92
N LEU A 220 -14.35 -4.72 16.05
CA LEU A 220 -13.10 -3.94 16.06
C LEU A 220 -12.00 -4.63 15.23
N TYR A 221 -11.88 -5.95 15.35
CA TYR A 221 -10.92 -6.74 14.58
C TYR A 221 -11.22 -6.73 13.07
N GLY A 222 -12.50 -6.90 12.70
CA GLY A 222 -12.92 -6.85 11.30
C GLY A 222 -12.69 -5.48 10.66
N THR A 223 -12.97 -4.41 11.41
CA THR A 223 -12.80 -3.03 10.92
C THR A 223 -11.33 -2.67 10.72
N ASN A 224 -10.45 -3.02 11.67
CA ASN A 224 -9.00 -2.74 11.55
C ASN A 224 -8.36 -3.51 10.37
N LEU A 225 -8.76 -4.77 10.14
CA LEU A 225 -8.27 -5.54 9.00
C LEU A 225 -8.71 -4.94 7.66
N SER A 226 -9.96 -4.48 7.56
CA SER A 226 -10.47 -3.84 6.35
C SER A 226 -9.82 -2.47 6.08
N ALA A 227 -9.56 -1.68 7.12
CA ALA A 227 -8.88 -0.39 6.99
C ALA A 227 -7.44 -0.56 6.54
N GLN A 228 -6.76 -1.60 7.02
CA GLN A 228 -5.40 -1.94 6.60
C GLN A 228 -5.35 -2.37 5.14
N GLN A 229 -6.29 -3.22 4.68
CA GLN A 229 -6.41 -3.58 3.26
C GLN A 229 -6.74 -2.38 2.38
N ALA A 230 -7.66 -1.51 2.80
CA ALA A 230 -8.01 -0.31 2.03
C ALA A 230 -6.82 0.67 1.90
N ALA A 231 -6.03 0.83 2.96
CA ALA A 231 -4.82 1.66 2.92
C ALA A 231 -3.73 1.07 2.01
N GLU A 232 -3.58 -0.25 1.99
CA GLU A 232 -2.63 -0.94 1.13
C GLU A 232 -3.05 -0.86 -0.34
N GLN A 233 -4.35 -0.97 -0.62
CA GLN A 233 -4.92 -0.80 -1.95
C GLN A 233 -4.81 0.65 -2.44
N ALA A 234 -5.09 1.64 -1.58
CA ALA A 234 -4.89 3.06 -1.91
C ALA A 234 -3.41 3.39 -2.22
N LYS A 235 -2.46 2.76 -1.52
CA LYS A 235 -1.02 2.89 -1.84
C LYS A 235 -0.67 2.29 -3.19
N ALA A 236 -1.22 1.12 -3.52
CA ALA A 236 -1.01 0.49 -4.82
C ALA A 236 -1.58 1.36 -5.96
N ASP A 237 -2.79 1.88 -5.79
CA ASP A 237 -3.44 2.75 -6.77
C ASP A 237 -2.67 4.06 -6.97
N ALA A 238 -2.19 4.69 -5.88
CA ALA A 238 -1.39 5.90 -5.96
C ALA A 238 -0.04 5.66 -6.68
N ALA A 239 0.62 4.53 -6.41
CA ALA A 239 1.84 4.15 -7.12
C ALA A 239 1.58 3.91 -8.62
N GLN A 240 0.42 3.33 -8.96
CA GLN A 240 0.02 3.10 -10.35
C GLN A 240 -0.21 4.42 -11.09
N GLN A 241 -0.92 5.38 -10.49
CA GLN A 241 -1.10 6.72 -11.05
C GLN A 241 0.22 7.47 -11.22
N GLU A 242 1.18 7.29 -10.31
CA GLU A 242 2.51 7.89 -10.44
C GLU A 242 3.27 7.35 -11.66
N ILE A 243 3.19 6.03 -11.89
CA ILE A 243 3.76 5.36 -13.07
C ILE A 243 3.09 5.86 -14.34
N GLU A 244 1.76 5.94 -14.35
CA GLU A 244 0.97 6.36 -15.50
C GLU A 244 1.25 7.82 -15.87
N ASN A 245 1.31 8.72 -14.88
CA ASN A 245 1.70 10.11 -15.08
C ASN A 245 3.16 10.26 -15.55
N ALA A 246 4.07 9.41 -15.07
CA ALA A 246 5.46 9.42 -15.53
C ALA A 246 5.58 8.97 -16.99
N LEU A 247 4.82 7.94 -17.40
CA LEU A 247 4.72 7.47 -18.79
C LEU A 247 4.11 8.53 -19.71
N ALA A 248 2.99 9.15 -19.31
CA ALA A 248 2.35 10.20 -20.09
C ALA A 248 3.28 11.42 -20.31
N LYS A 249 4.07 11.79 -19.30
CA LYS A 249 5.09 12.84 -19.44
C LYS A 249 6.24 12.44 -20.38
N GLN A 250 6.53 11.15 -20.50
CA GLN A 250 7.51 10.64 -21.46
C GLN A 250 6.99 10.70 -22.90
N GLU A 251 5.72 10.37 -23.12
CA GLU A 251 5.08 10.44 -24.44
C GLU A 251 4.96 11.89 -24.95
N LEU A 252 4.62 12.84 -24.08
CA LEU A 252 4.58 14.27 -24.42
C LEU A 252 5.95 14.86 -24.78
N ASN A 253 7.04 14.27 -24.28
CA ASN A 253 8.41 14.68 -24.60
C ASN A 253 9.03 13.83 -25.73
N GLN A 254 8.29 12.90 -26.34
CA GLN A 254 8.80 12.25 -27.55
C GLN A 254 8.81 13.28 -28.68
N PRO A 255 9.96 13.46 -29.36
CA PRO A 255 10.04 14.34 -30.50
C PRO A 255 9.04 13.88 -31.56
N GLN A 256 7.98 14.66 -31.81
CA GLN A 256 7.11 14.43 -32.96
C GLN A 256 7.94 14.62 -34.22
N PHE A 257 8.29 13.52 -34.88
CA PHE A 257 8.97 13.56 -36.16
C PHE A 257 8.02 14.20 -37.18
N ALA A 258 8.26 15.47 -37.51
CA ALA A 258 7.56 16.14 -38.58
C ALA A 258 8.00 15.52 -39.91
N THR A 259 7.15 14.70 -40.52
CA THR A 259 7.36 14.22 -41.89
C THR A 259 7.13 15.39 -42.85
N ALA A 260 8.22 16.00 -43.31
CA ALA A 260 8.17 17.00 -44.37
C ALA A 260 8.04 16.30 -45.74
N SER A 261 6.84 16.33 -46.31
CA SER A 261 6.58 15.89 -47.69
C SER A 261 7.01 17.00 -48.66
N SER A 262 8.22 16.89 -49.18
CA SER A 262 8.69 17.66 -50.34
C SER A 262 8.63 16.77 -51.57
N GLY A 263 8.03 17.27 -52.66
CA GLY A 263 7.66 16.51 -53.85
C GLY A 263 8.68 15.44 -54.27
N SER A 264 8.23 14.18 -54.23
CA SER A 264 8.89 12.94 -54.69
C SER A 264 9.68 12.10 -53.68
N GLY A 265 9.74 12.46 -52.38
CA GLY A 265 10.34 11.59 -51.36
C GLY A 265 9.82 11.83 -49.94
N ILE A 266 9.63 10.76 -49.16
CA ILE A 266 9.38 10.86 -47.71
C ILE A 266 10.73 10.89 -47.01
N TYR A 267 11.01 12.00 -46.32
CA TYR A 267 12.25 12.21 -45.57
C TYR A 267 11.95 12.19 -44.07
N ALA A 268 12.70 11.39 -43.31
CA ALA A 268 12.71 11.47 -41.86
C ALA A 268 13.81 12.45 -41.43
N ILE A 269 13.41 13.57 -40.83
CA ILE A 269 14.33 14.59 -40.32
C ILE A 269 14.37 14.47 -38.81
N ASP A 270 15.58 14.45 -38.24
CA ASP A 270 15.78 14.56 -36.80
C ASP A 270 15.33 15.96 -36.34
N PRO A 271 14.30 16.08 -35.50
CA PRO A 271 13.81 17.39 -35.08
C PRO A 271 14.79 18.15 -34.18
N ASN A 272 15.74 17.46 -33.54
CA ASN A 272 16.71 18.10 -32.64
C ASN A 272 17.95 18.62 -33.39
N THR A 273 18.33 17.96 -34.48
CA THR A 273 19.57 18.29 -35.21
C THR A 273 19.33 18.84 -36.60
N GLY A 274 18.10 18.75 -37.12
CA GLY A 274 17.75 19.10 -38.50
C GLY A 274 18.42 18.21 -39.55
N LYS A 275 19.16 17.17 -39.14
CA LYS A 275 19.82 16.24 -40.05
C LYS A 275 18.81 15.25 -40.60
N LEU A 276 18.98 14.93 -41.88
CA LEU A 276 18.27 13.85 -42.54
C LEU A 276 18.72 12.52 -41.90
N ILE A 277 17.82 11.82 -41.20
CA ILE A 277 18.13 10.54 -40.55
C ILE A 277 18.10 9.43 -41.61
N SER A 278 17.09 9.44 -42.48
CA SER A 278 17.00 8.51 -43.58
C SER A 278 16.14 9.05 -44.71
N THR A 279 16.49 8.67 -45.93
CA THR A 279 15.60 8.76 -47.08
C THR A 279 14.82 7.46 -47.14
N ILE A 280 13.50 7.50 -46.94
CA ILE A 280 12.66 6.34 -47.21
C ILE A 280 12.62 6.23 -48.74
N LYS A 281 13.61 5.53 -49.32
CA LYS A 281 13.57 5.13 -50.72
C LYS A 281 12.27 4.34 -50.89
N GLY A 282 11.41 4.85 -51.76
CA GLY A 282 10.08 4.30 -51.97
C GLY A 282 10.13 2.78 -52.06
N VAL A 283 9.25 2.14 -51.31
CA VAL A 283 8.82 0.76 -51.55
C VAL A 283 8.10 0.76 -52.89
N GLN A 284 8.86 0.91 -53.98
CA GLN A 284 8.34 0.87 -55.33
C GLN A 284 8.48 -0.57 -55.81
N ASN A 285 7.35 -1.27 -55.79
CA ASN A 285 7.09 -2.52 -56.51
C ASN A 285 8.00 -3.72 -56.22
N GLN A 286 7.71 -4.43 -55.13
CA GLN A 286 7.75 -5.91 -55.13
C GLN A 286 6.31 -6.47 -55.13
N LEU A 287 5.48 -5.98 -56.07
CA LEU A 287 4.37 -6.79 -56.59
C LEU A 287 4.97 -7.72 -57.65
N GLY A 288 5.71 -8.72 -57.15
CA GLY A 288 6.07 -9.88 -57.94
C GLY A 288 4.78 -10.58 -58.32
N SER A 289 4.50 -10.60 -59.60
CA SER A 289 3.52 -11.48 -60.22
C SER A 289 3.86 -12.93 -59.89
N ASP A 290 3.21 -13.50 -58.88
CA ASP A 290 3.11 -14.95 -58.73
C ASP A 290 2.05 -15.44 -59.74
N PRO A 291 2.44 -16.18 -60.80
CA PRO A 291 1.47 -16.82 -61.66
C PRO A 291 0.84 -18.00 -60.89
N LEU A 292 -0.49 -17.99 -60.89
CA LEU A 292 -1.36 -19.08 -60.43
C LEU A 292 -0.90 -20.44 -60.99
N GLY A 293 -0.13 -21.18 -60.19
CA GLY A 293 0.13 -22.60 -60.38
C GLY A 293 -1.06 -23.42 -59.89
N LEU A 294 -2.09 -23.55 -60.73
CA LEU A 294 -3.15 -24.56 -60.59
C LEU A 294 -2.54 -25.95 -60.82
N GLY A 295 -2.11 -26.58 -59.73
CA GLY A 295 -1.81 -28.01 -59.68
C GLY A 295 -3.07 -28.80 -59.34
N ILE A 296 -3.83 -29.18 -60.38
CA ILE A 296 -4.79 -30.29 -60.31
C ILE A 296 -3.99 -31.57 -60.52
N GLY A 297 -4.09 -32.52 -59.59
CA GLY A 297 -3.43 -33.82 -59.74
C GLY A 297 -3.78 -34.82 -58.64
N THR A 298 -4.90 -35.53 -58.87
CA THR A 298 -5.26 -36.92 -58.48
C THR A 298 -5.02 -37.39 -57.05
#